data_AF-A0A954SQA1-F1
#
_entry.id   AF-A0A954SQA1-F1
#
_cell.length_a   1.000
_cell.length_b   1.000
_cell.length_c   1.000
_cell.angle_alpha   90.00
_cell.angle_beta   90.00
_cell.angle_gamma   90.00
#
_symmetry.space_group_name_H-M   'P 1'
#
loop_
_entity.id
_entity.type
_entity.pdbx_description
1 polymer ?
#
loop_
_entity_poly.entity_id
_entity_poly.type
_entity_poly.pdbx_seq_one_letter_code
_entity_poly.pdbx_strand_id
1 'polypeptide(L)'
;TQALVQLPMCINIERQATEEPHGKQLWGEADRLARETAGVLSVSCLYGFPYADVEEMGGSVVAVTAGDGALAKRTAEEMGRFWWGMREEFVGKMVSVSEAIRQANEIREKDSTKPVGLLDMGDNVGGGSAGDGTIIAEEWLRSGKGALLAVLYDPEVVREAERAGVGARLKLRIGGQTDELHGKPIEGEFTVVDLRDGTFQESEARHGGYSHFDQGRTAIVRSENGLTVMATTLRMPPLSLQQVLAMGLKPEDYAAIVIKGVHAPVAAYAPACSRMIRVNTEGSTCADLWAFRFERRRVPMFPFEATM
;
A
#
# COMPACT_ATOMS: atom_id res chain seq x y z
N THR A 1 27.28 -22.80 0.04
CA THR A 1 26.79 -22.93 -1.35
C THR A 1 25.32 -22.55 -1.37
N GLN A 2 24.80 -22.07 -2.51
CA GLN A 2 23.39 -21.68 -2.61
C GLN A 2 22.75 -22.21 -3.91
N ALA A 3 21.43 -22.32 -3.90
CA ALA A 3 20.63 -22.60 -5.08
C ALA A 3 19.41 -21.69 -5.12
N LEU A 4 19.02 -21.29 -6.33
CA LEU A 4 17.83 -20.46 -6.61
C LEU A 4 16.85 -21.31 -7.43
N VAL A 5 15.58 -21.28 -7.04
CA VAL A 5 14.46 -21.81 -7.82
C VAL A 5 13.47 -20.67 -8.05
N GLN A 6 13.25 -20.30 -9.30
CA GLN A 6 12.25 -19.29 -9.67
C GLN A 6 10.95 -19.99 -10.06
N LEU A 7 9.86 -19.66 -9.36
CA LEU A 7 8.55 -20.20 -9.64
C LEU A 7 7.91 -19.42 -10.80
N PRO A 8 7.14 -20.07 -11.68
CA PRO A 8 6.39 -19.40 -12.75
C PRO A 8 5.07 -18.84 -12.18
N MET A 9 5.12 -18.07 -11.10
CA MET A 9 3.95 -17.37 -10.55
C MET A 9 4.26 -15.95 -10.09
N CYS A 10 3.37 -15.02 -10.42
CA CYS A 10 3.31 -13.69 -9.87
C CYS A 10 2.53 -13.70 -8.55
N ILE A 11 3.08 -13.05 -7.52
CA ILE A 11 2.43 -12.92 -6.21
C ILE A 11 1.74 -11.58 -6.14
N ASN A 12 0.41 -11.59 -5.99
CA ASN A 12 -0.35 -10.36 -5.86
C ASN A 12 0.10 -9.56 -4.64
N ILE A 13 0.25 -8.23 -4.79
CA ILE A 13 0.71 -7.35 -3.72
C ILE A 13 -0.13 -7.47 -2.45
N GLU A 14 -1.44 -7.72 -2.58
CA GLU A 14 -2.40 -7.84 -1.48
C GLU A 14 -2.16 -9.09 -0.63
N ARG A 15 -1.48 -10.10 -1.19
CA ARG A 15 -1.24 -11.40 -0.57
C ARG A 15 0.18 -11.54 -0.03
N GLN A 16 0.92 -10.44 0.17
CA GLN A 16 2.32 -10.49 0.63
C GLN A 16 2.48 -10.31 2.16
N ALA A 17 1.40 -10.07 2.91
CA ALA A 17 1.44 -10.02 4.36
C ALA A 17 1.81 -11.40 4.96
N THR A 18 2.94 -11.44 5.65
CA THR A 18 3.47 -12.68 6.26
C THR A 18 2.69 -13.12 7.49
N GLU A 19 1.91 -12.23 8.10
CA GLU A 19 1.06 -12.53 9.26
C GLU A 19 -0.27 -13.19 8.92
N GLU A 20 -0.68 -13.13 7.65
CA GLU A 20 -1.90 -13.79 7.15
C GLU A 20 -1.70 -15.32 7.07
N PRO A 21 -2.79 -16.11 7.07
CA PRO A 21 -2.69 -17.58 7.17
C PRO A 21 -1.78 -18.22 6.13
N HIS A 22 -1.87 -17.81 4.87
CA HIS A 22 -1.05 -18.32 3.77
C HIS A 22 0.42 -17.89 3.91
N GLY A 23 0.68 -16.69 4.41
CA GLY A 23 2.01 -16.21 4.75
C GLY A 23 2.65 -17.04 5.87
N LYS A 24 1.92 -17.25 6.97
CA LYS A 24 2.38 -18.08 8.11
C LYS A 24 2.69 -19.52 7.68
N GLN A 25 1.85 -20.09 6.83
CA GLN A 25 2.08 -21.44 6.31
C GLN A 25 3.32 -21.50 5.42
N LEU A 26 3.54 -20.51 4.54
CA LEU A 26 4.73 -20.44 3.69
C LEU A 26 6.03 -20.35 4.52
N TRP A 27 6.06 -19.39 5.45
CA TRP A 27 7.26 -19.15 6.27
C TRP A 27 7.50 -20.24 7.30
N GLY A 28 6.43 -20.85 7.83
CA GLY A 28 6.54 -22.02 8.69
C GLY A 28 7.23 -23.20 8.01
N GLU A 29 6.95 -23.44 6.73
CA GLU A 29 7.64 -24.49 5.97
C GLU A 29 9.10 -24.14 5.68
N ALA A 30 9.40 -22.89 5.32
CA ALA A 30 10.78 -22.43 5.13
C ALA A 30 11.60 -22.60 6.43
N ASP A 31 11.03 -22.22 7.57
CA ASP A 31 11.64 -22.40 8.89
C ASP A 31 11.84 -23.88 9.25
N ARG A 32 10.85 -24.73 8.96
CA ARG A 32 10.94 -26.17 9.17
C ARG A 32 12.10 -26.75 8.38
N LEU A 33 12.20 -26.46 7.08
CA LEU A 33 13.29 -26.92 6.22
C LEU A 33 14.65 -26.45 6.71
N ALA A 34 14.77 -25.18 7.11
CA ALA A 34 16.01 -24.63 7.62
C ALA A 34 16.46 -25.27 8.95
N ARG A 35 15.51 -25.64 9.83
CA ARG A 35 15.82 -26.22 11.15
C ARG A 35 16.03 -27.73 11.14
N GLU A 36 15.23 -28.45 10.36
CA GLU A 36 15.18 -29.92 10.40
C GLU A 36 16.09 -30.59 9.37
N THR A 37 16.52 -29.86 8.33
CA THR A 37 17.39 -30.42 7.28
C THR A 37 18.85 -30.19 7.62
N ALA A 38 19.54 -31.24 8.07
CA ALA A 38 20.96 -31.17 8.40
C ALA A 38 21.79 -30.61 7.21
N GLY A 39 22.60 -29.58 7.48
CA GLY A 39 23.46 -28.93 6.49
C GLY A 39 22.82 -27.74 5.77
N VAL A 40 21.52 -27.49 5.95
CA VAL A 40 20.84 -26.25 5.50
C VAL A 40 21.08 -25.15 6.54
N LEU A 41 21.44 -23.96 6.05
CA LEU A 41 21.69 -22.76 6.86
C LEU A 41 20.54 -21.77 6.80
N SER A 42 19.87 -21.65 5.65
CA SER A 42 18.74 -20.75 5.45
C SER A 42 17.90 -21.18 4.26
N VAL A 43 16.59 -20.92 4.34
CA VAL A 43 15.65 -20.99 3.23
C VAL A 43 14.89 -19.67 3.19
N SER A 44 14.90 -18.98 2.05
CA SER A 44 14.28 -17.67 1.89
C SER A 44 13.30 -17.69 0.73
N CYS A 45 12.08 -17.22 0.96
CA CYS A 45 11.05 -17.02 -0.05
C CYS A 45 10.99 -15.53 -0.43
N LEU A 46 11.18 -15.22 -1.71
CA LEU A 46 11.07 -13.87 -2.25
C LEU A 46 9.77 -13.78 -3.05
N TYR A 47 8.82 -12.97 -2.60
CA TYR A 47 7.54 -12.77 -3.30
C TYR A 47 7.69 -12.18 -4.71
N GLY A 48 8.83 -11.53 -4.99
CA GLY A 48 9.02 -10.73 -6.19
C GLY A 48 8.27 -9.40 -6.10
N PHE A 49 8.37 -8.61 -7.16
CA PHE A 49 7.67 -7.33 -7.27
C PHE A 49 6.70 -7.38 -8.46
N PRO A 50 5.38 -7.38 -8.21
CA PRO A 50 4.39 -7.66 -9.27
C PRO A 50 4.31 -6.58 -10.36
N TYR A 51 4.89 -5.40 -10.11
CA TYR A 51 4.92 -4.28 -11.07
C TYR A 51 6.21 -4.24 -11.90
N ALA A 52 7.19 -5.10 -11.62
CA ALA A 52 8.43 -5.16 -12.40
C ALA A 52 8.25 -6.05 -13.63
N ASP A 53 8.09 -5.44 -14.81
CA ASP A 53 8.07 -6.17 -16.09
C ASP A 53 9.49 -6.57 -16.54
N VAL A 54 9.99 -7.65 -15.94
CA VAL A 54 11.33 -8.23 -16.19
C VAL A 54 11.25 -9.77 -16.16
N GLU A 55 12.24 -10.43 -16.75
CA GLU A 55 12.31 -11.91 -16.82
C GLU A 55 12.30 -12.55 -15.41
N GLU A 56 12.96 -11.90 -14.45
CA GLU A 56 13.09 -12.35 -13.07
C GLU A 56 11.82 -12.20 -12.22
N MET A 57 10.76 -11.58 -12.77
CA MET A 57 9.48 -11.40 -12.09
C MET A 57 8.94 -12.73 -11.55
N GLY A 58 8.35 -12.66 -10.35
CA GLY A 58 7.65 -13.76 -9.70
C GLY A 58 8.31 -14.29 -8.43
N GLY A 59 7.64 -15.27 -7.83
CA GLY A 59 8.10 -15.92 -6.60
C GLY A 59 9.41 -16.68 -6.81
N SER A 60 10.32 -16.61 -5.84
CA SER A 60 11.60 -17.31 -5.89
C SER A 60 12.00 -17.88 -4.53
N VAL A 61 12.69 -19.02 -4.54
CA VAL A 61 13.25 -19.64 -3.33
C VAL A 61 14.77 -19.64 -3.43
N VAL A 62 15.44 -19.19 -2.37
CA VAL A 62 16.88 -19.35 -2.19
C VAL A 62 17.14 -20.27 -1.00
N ALA A 63 17.89 -21.36 -1.21
CA ALA A 63 18.38 -22.22 -0.14
C ALA A 63 19.90 -22.11 -0.04
N VAL A 64 20.40 -21.98 1.19
CA VAL A 64 21.83 -21.84 1.50
C VAL A 64 22.27 -23.00 2.38
N THR A 65 23.41 -23.60 2.08
CA THR A 65 23.96 -24.77 2.78
C THR A 65 25.44 -24.60 3.12
N ALA A 66 25.91 -25.41 4.09
CA ALA A 66 27.30 -25.52 4.50
C ALA A 66 28.14 -26.34 3.49
N GLY A 67 28.30 -25.82 2.28
CA GLY A 67 29.20 -26.38 1.26
C GLY A 67 28.55 -27.40 0.30
N ASP A 68 27.35 -27.91 0.58
CA ASP A 68 26.67 -28.90 -0.27
C ASP A 68 25.70 -28.26 -1.27
N GLY A 69 26.12 -28.13 -2.53
CA GLY A 69 25.28 -27.57 -3.60
C GLY A 69 24.12 -28.47 -4.03
N ALA A 70 24.25 -29.79 -3.91
CA ALA A 70 23.18 -30.71 -4.26
C ALA A 70 22.06 -30.66 -3.22
N LEU A 71 22.42 -30.54 -1.93
CA LEU A 71 21.47 -30.27 -0.86
C LEU A 71 20.75 -28.94 -1.08
N ALA A 72 21.49 -27.85 -1.39
CA ALA A 72 20.88 -26.55 -1.63
C ALA A 72 19.83 -26.61 -2.73
N LYS A 73 20.16 -27.27 -3.86
CA LYS A 73 19.22 -27.46 -4.97
C LYS A 73 17.98 -28.24 -4.55
N ARG A 74 18.13 -29.39 -3.89
CA ARG A 74 16.99 -30.21 -3.44
C ARG A 74 16.07 -29.46 -2.47
N THR A 75 16.65 -28.73 -1.50
CA THR A 75 15.88 -27.93 -0.54
C THR A 75 15.12 -26.80 -1.23
N ALA A 76 15.75 -26.08 -2.16
CA ALA A 76 15.07 -25.02 -2.91
C ALA A 76 13.93 -25.58 -3.78
N GLU A 77 14.12 -26.73 -4.41
CA GLU A 77 13.09 -27.40 -5.21
C GLU A 77 11.94 -27.94 -4.35
N GLU A 78 12.21 -28.47 -3.15
CA GLU A 78 11.19 -28.91 -2.19
C GLU A 78 10.31 -27.75 -1.74
N MET A 79 10.93 -26.67 -1.27
CA MET A 79 10.21 -25.46 -0.87
C MET A 79 9.46 -24.84 -2.06
N GLY A 80 10.06 -24.85 -3.25
CA GLY A 80 9.42 -24.38 -4.48
C GLY A 80 8.16 -25.17 -4.81
N ARG A 81 8.20 -26.52 -4.72
CA ARG A 81 7.01 -27.36 -4.93
C ARG A 81 5.93 -27.11 -3.89
N PHE A 82 6.31 -26.96 -2.62
CA PHE A 82 5.36 -26.63 -1.55
C PHE A 82 4.64 -25.31 -1.84
N TRP A 83 5.40 -24.25 -2.12
CA TRP A 83 4.83 -22.95 -2.39
C TRP A 83 3.97 -22.93 -3.65
N TRP A 84 4.43 -23.59 -4.72
CA TRP A 84 3.66 -23.79 -5.94
C TRP A 84 2.30 -24.47 -5.70
N GLY A 85 2.26 -25.45 -4.78
CA GLY A 85 1.03 -26.12 -4.37
C GLY A 85 0.00 -25.19 -3.72
N MET A 86 0.46 -24.06 -3.17
CA MET A 86 -0.38 -23.04 -2.54
C MET A 86 -0.68 -21.83 -3.43
N ARG A 87 -0.29 -21.84 -4.71
CA ARG A 87 -0.32 -20.65 -5.60
C ARG A 87 -1.68 -19.92 -5.63
N GLU A 88 -2.79 -20.63 -5.52
CA GLU A 88 -4.15 -20.06 -5.50
C GLU A 88 -4.37 -19.12 -4.31
N GLU A 89 -3.73 -19.39 -3.16
CA GLU A 89 -3.80 -18.55 -1.97
C GLU A 89 -3.10 -17.20 -2.16
N PHE A 90 -2.30 -17.05 -3.21
CA PHE A 90 -1.55 -15.83 -3.55
C PHE A 90 -2.21 -15.01 -4.68
N VAL A 91 -3.40 -15.43 -5.14
CA VAL A 91 -4.26 -14.60 -5.99
C VAL A 91 -4.95 -13.54 -5.14
N GLY A 92 -4.90 -12.28 -5.59
CA GLY A 92 -5.48 -11.15 -4.86
C GLY A 92 -7.00 -11.18 -4.83
N LYS A 93 -7.58 -10.74 -3.71
CA LYS A 93 -9.04 -10.56 -3.59
C LYS A 93 -9.36 -9.08 -3.76
N MET A 94 -10.05 -8.74 -4.85
CA MET A 94 -10.32 -7.35 -5.21
C MET A 94 -11.59 -6.85 -4.51
N VAL A 95 -11.45 -5.80 -3.71
CA VAL A 95 -12.58 -5.02 -3.18
C VAL A 95 -12.69 -3.74 -4.01
N SER A 96 -13.77 -3.57 -4.75
CA SER A 96 -13.97 -2.35 -5.56
C SER A 96 -14.12 -1.12 -4.66
N VAL A 97 -13.92 0.08 -5.23
CA VAL A 97 -14.07 1.34 -4.52
C VAL A 97 -15.48 1.49 -3.93
N SER A 98 -16.52 1.24 -4.73
CA SER A 98 -17.92 1.33 -4.28
C SER A 98 -18.24 0.36 -3.14
N GLU A 99 -17.75 -0.87 -3.22
CA GLU A 99 -17.91 -1.88 -2.19
C GLU A 99 -17.16 -1.50 -0.90
N ALA A 100 -15.95 -0.95 -1.01
CA ALA A 100 -15.19 -0.48 0.13
C ALA A 100 -15.90 0.67 0.87
N ILE A 101 -16.50 1.61 0.13
CA ILE A 101 -17.26 2.72 0.75
C ILE A 101 -18.55 2.21 1.40
N ARG A 102 -19.25 1.27 0.77
CA ARG A 102 -20.41 0.60 1.39
C ARG A 102 -20.01 -0.06 2.71
N GLN A 103 -18.96 -0.87 2.72
CA GLN A 103 -18.44 -1.52 3.93
C GLN A 103 -18.02 -0.49 4.99
N ALA A 104 -17.34 0.59 4.59
CA ALA A 104 -16.92 1.65 5.51
C ALA A 104 -18.12 2.31 6.19
N ASN A 105 -19.18 2.63 5.44
CA ASN A 105 -20.42 3.16 6.00
C ASN A 105 -21.06 2.18 7.00
N GLU A 106 -21.13 0.89 6.68
CA GLU A 106 -21.70 -0.14 7.58
C GLU A 106 -20.90 -0.32 8.87
N ILE A 107 -19.56 -0.21 8.79
CA ILE A 107 -18.69 -0.25 9.96
C ILE A 107 -18.95 0.99 10.82
N ARG A 108 -19.03 2.17 10.21
CA ARG A 108 -19.28 3.45 10.89
C ARG A 108 -20.65 3.54 11.56
N GLU A 109 -21.65 2.87 11.00
CA GLU A 109 -22.98 2.74 11.61
C GLU A 109 -22.95 1.91 12.91
N LYS A 110 -22.02 0.96 13.02
CA LYS A 110 -21.84 0.11 14.21
C LYS A 110 -20.89 0.72 15.23
N ASP A 111 -19.83 1.38 14.76
CA ASP A 111 -18.81 2.02 15.57
C ASP A 111 -18.34 3.32 14.91
N SER A 112 -18.71 4.44 15.52
CA SER A 112 -18.35 5.78 15.06
C SER A 112 -17.17 6.41 15.81
N THR A 113 -16.48 5.66 16.68
CA THR A 113 -15.40 6.17 17.54
C THR A 113 -14.08 6.38 16.79
N LYS A 114 -13.79 5.56 15.77
CA LYS A 114 -12.57 5.63 14.97
C LYS A 114 -12.86 5.57 13.47
N PRO A 115 -12.09 6.26 12.63
CA PRO A 115 -12.26 6.22 11.18
C PRO A 115 -12.05 4.82 10.62
N VAL A 116 -12.62 4.57 9.45
CA VAL A 116 -12.23 3.45 8.61
C VAL A 116 -11.01 3.85 7.76
N GLY A 117 -9.96 3.05 7.79
CA GLY A 117 -8.80 3.23 6.92
C GLY A 117 -9.06 2.63 5.55
N LEU A 118 -8.97 3.44 4.50
CA LEU A 118 -9.12 3.02 3.11
C LEU A 118 -7.73 2.97 2.48
N LEU A 119 -7.18 1.77 2.37
CA LEU A 119 -5.86 1.51 1.82
C LEU A 119 -5.94 1.55 0.28
N ASP A 120 -5.43 2.63 -0.29
CA ASP A 120 -5.38 2.90 -1.72
C ASP A 120 -4.26 2.07 -2.35
N MET A 121 -4.63 0.92 -2.94
CA MET A 121 -3.64 -0.01 -3.47
C MET A 121 -3.06 0.46 -4.79
N GLY A 122 -3.89 1.04 -5.66
CA GLY A 122 -3.52 1.63 -6.95
C GLY A 122 -2.49 2.74 -6.85
N ASP A 123 -2.51 3.47 -5.74
CA ASP A 123 -1.60 4.57 -5.45
C ASP A 123 -0.68 4.33 -4.23
N ASN A 124 0.00 3.19 -4.20
CA ASN A 124 0.98 2.84 -3.18
C ASN A 124 2.33 3.54 -3.41
N VAL A 125 2.61 4.63 -2.70
CA VAL A 125 3.88 5.37 -2.79
C VAL A 125 5.10 4.47 -2.51
N GLY A 126 4.99 3.54 -1.55
CA GLY A 126 6.07 2.58 -1.26
C GLY A 126 6.30 1.56 -2.38
N GLY A 127 5.31 1.38 -3.26
CA GLY A 127 5.40 0.59 -4.49
C GLY A 127 5.85 1.41 -5.71
N GLY A 128 6.20 2.68 -5.54
CA GLY A 128 6.67 3.55 -6.64
C GLY A 128 5.58 4.42 -7.29
N SER A 129 4.39 4.50 -6.70
CA SER A 129 3.30 5.31 -7.23
C SER A 129 3.44 6.82 -6.98
N ALA A 130 2.60 7.61 -7.65
CA ALA A 130 2.60 9.07 -7.64
C ALA A 130 2.22 9.70 -6.28
N GLY A 131 1.32 9.09 -5.52
CA GLY A 131 0.85 9.57 -4.22
C GLY A 131 -0.24 10.64 -4.29
N ASP A 132 -0.76 10.96 -5.48
CA ASP A 132 -1.73 12.04 -5.73
C ASP A 132 -3.13 11.52 -6.12
N GLY A 133 -3.37 10.21 -6.01
CA GLY A 133 -4.62 9.61 -6.47
C GLY A 133 -5.87 10.06 -5.72
N THR A 134 -6.97 10.26 -6.45
CA THR A 134 -8.20 10.90 -5.95
C THR A 134 -9.41 9.97 -5.95
N ILE A 135 -9.32 8.79 -6.56
CA ILE A 135 -10.46 7.89 -6.84
C ILE A 135 -11.31 7.62 -5.60
N ILE A 136 -10.68 7.28 -4.46
CA ILE A 136 -11.40 7.00 -3.21
C ILE A 136 -12.07 8.26 -2.67
N ALA A 137 -11.38 9.40 -2.72
CA ALA A 137 -11.93 10.65 -2.22
C ALA A 137 -13.12 11.14 -3.07
N GLU A 138 -13.05 10.99 -4.39
CA GLU A 138 -14.16 11.32 -5.28
C GLU A 138 -15.39 10.45 -5.00
N GLU A 139 -15.23 9.14 -4.86
CA GLU A 139 -16.37 8.24 -4.56
C GLU A 139 -16.90 8.45 -3.13
N TRP A 140 -16.04 8.81 -2.17
CA TRP A 140 -16.48 9.14 -0.82
C TRP A 140 -17.32 10.41 -0.78
N LEU A 141 -16.97 11.43 -1.56
CA LEU A 141 -17.78 12.64 -1.66
C LEU A 141 -19.17 12.40 -2.25
N ARG A 142 -19.33 11.34 -3.06
CA ARG A 142 -20.61 10.95 -3.66
C ARG A 142 -21.46 10.06 -2.73
N SER A 143 -20.82 9.08 -2.08
CA SER A 143 -21.53 7.96 -1.43
C SER A 143 -21.11 7.72 0.02
N GLY A 144 -20.04 8.35 0.48
CA GLY A 144 -19.52 8.25 1.85
C GLY A 144 -20.33 9.09 2.85
N LYS A 145 -20.26 8.72 4.13
CA LYS A 145 -20.94 9.45 5.21
C LYS A 145 -19.93 10.05 6.18
N GLY A 146 -19.95 11.37 6.32
CA GLY A 146 -19.08 12.12 7.24
C GLY A 146 -17.76 12.57 6.61
N ALA A 147 -16.92 13.21 7.40
CA ALA A 147 -15.69 13.84 6.92
C ALA A 147 -14.64 12.80 6.47
N LEU A 148 -13.92 13.12 5.40
CA LEU A 148 -12.80 12.32 4.88
C LEU A 148 -11.49 13.07 5.08
N LEU A 149 -10.44 12.36 5.47
CA LEU A 149 -9.07 12.82 5.35
C LEU A 149 -8.36 12.10 4.20
N ALA A 150 -7.73 12.85 3.31
CA ALA A 150 -6.82 12.31 2.30
C ALA A 150 -5.45 12.98 2.40
N VAL A 151 -4.39 12.18 2.36
CA VAL A 151 -3.01 12.68 2.27
C VAL A 151 -2.54 12.51 0.83
N LEU A 152 -2.14 13.61 0.19
CA LEU A 152 -1.80 13.64 -1.23
C LEU A 152 -0.45 14.33 -1.44
N TYR A 153 0.35 13.79 -2.37
CA TYR A 153 1.45 14.52 -2.97
C TYR A 153 0.87 15.57 -3.92
N ASP A 154 0.93 16.84 -3.54
CA ASP A 154 0.39 17.94 -4.35
C ASP A 154 1.15 19.24 -4.07
N PRO A 155 2.34 19.41 -4.66
CA PRO A 155 3.14 20.62 -4.46
C PRO A 155 2.48 21.88 -5.02
N GLU A 156 1.54 21.76 -5.97
CA GLU A 156 0.83 22.91 -6.53
C GLU A 156 -0.15 23.48 -5.51
N VAL A 157 -0.98 22.63 -4.89
CA VAL A 157 -1.90 23.03 -3.82
C VAL A 157 -1.14 23.67 -2.65
N VAL A 158 0.00 23.10 -2.25
CA VAL A 158 0.83 23.71 -1.19
C VAL A 158 1.26 25.13 -1.57
N ARG A 159 1.75 25.33 -2.79
CA ARG A 159 2.21 26.64 -3.29
C ARG A 159 1.08 27.66 -3.34
N GLU A 160 -0.11 27.25 -3.76
CA GLU A 160 -1.29 28.13 -3.82
C GLU A 160 -1.77 28.50 -2.41
N ALA A 161 -1.84 27.52 -1.50
CA ALA A 161 -2.21 27.75 -0.12
C ALA A 161 -1.21 28.68 0.61
N GLU A 162 0.09 28.53 0.37
CA GLU A 162 1.13 29.41 0.91
C GLU A 162 1.01 30.86 0.41
N ARG A 163 0.72 31.05 -0.88
CA ARG A 163 0.52 32.39 -1.46
C ARG A 163 -0.70 33.09 -0.88
N ALA A 164 -1.77 32.35 -0.62
CA ALA A 164 -3.02 32.88 -0.12
C ALA A 164 -3.03 33.11 1.39
N GLY A 165 -2.36 32.23 2.14
CA GLY A 165 -2.30 32.23 3.60
C GLY A 165 -3.46 31.49 4.27
N VAL A 166 -3.26 31.17 5.55
CA VAL A 166 -4.27 30.52 6.40
C VAL A 166 -5.54 31.36 6.49
N GLY A 167 -6.70 30.71 6.40
CA GLY A 167 -8.03 31.32 6.39
C GLY A 167 -8.52 31.74 5.00
N ALA A 168 -7.65 31.75 3.98
CA ALA A 168 -8.07 32.06 2.62
C ALA A 168 -8.97 30.96 2.03
N ARG A 169 -9.94 31.38 1.22
CA ARG A 169 -10.77 30.49 0.39
C ARG A 169 -10.27 30.50 -1.05
N LEU A 170 -10.02 29.33 -1.60
CA LEU A 170 -9.42 29.13 -2.92
C LEU A 170 -10.25 28.14 -3.73
N LYS A 171 -10.32 28.37 -5.05
CA LYS A 171 -10.74 27.34 -6.00
C LYS A 171 -9.51 26.53 -6.37
N LEU A 172 -9.47 25.27 -5.94
CA LEU A 172 -8.32 24.38 -6.13
C LEU A 172 -8.69 23.21 -7.02
N ARG A 173 -7.68 22.61 -7.66
CA ARG A 173 -7.74 21.34 -8.36
C ARG A 173 -6.78 20.38 -7.68
N ILE A 174 -7.30 19.48 -6.86
CA ILE A 174 -6.50 18.66 -5.95
C ILE A 174 -6.24 17.27 -6.53
N GLY A 175 -4.98 16.84 -6.52
CA GLY A 175 -4.54 15.49 -6.89
C GLY A 175 -4.78 15.14 -8.36
N GLY A 176 -4.42 13.91 -8.76
CA GLY A 176 -4.63 13.39 -10.12
C GLY A 176 -3.95 14.21 -11.21
N GLN A 177 -2.76 14.76 -10.91
CA GLN A 177 -2.03 15.66 -11.81
C GLN A 177 -0.72 15.05 -12.34
N THR A 178 -0.23 13.98 -11.72
CA THR A 178 1.06 13.36 -12.08
C THR A 178 0.95 12.56 -13.38
N ASP A 179 -0.16 11.84 -13.57
CA ASP A 179 -0.47 11.03 -14.74
C ASP A 179 -1.99 10.83 -14.89
N GLU A 180 -2.42 10.00 -15.84
CA GLU A 180 -3.84 9.68 -16.09
C GLU A 180 -4.32 8.40 -15.39
N LEU A 181 -3.50 7.78 -14.54
CA LEU A 181 -3.75 6.45 -13.95
C LEU A 181 -4.44 6.51 -12.58
N HIS A 182 -4.33 7.62 -11.86
CA HIS A 182 -4.73 7.72 -10.44
C HIS A 182 -6.01 8.54 -10.19
N GLY A 183 -6.86 8.67 -11.21
CA GLY A 183 -8.09 9.44 -11.15
C GLY A 183 -7.92 10.91 -11.56
N LYS A 184 -9.04 11.64 -11.60
CA LYS A 184 -9.07 13.05 -12.03
C LYS A 184 -8.87 14.00 -10.86
N PRO A 185 -8.33 15.21 -11.08
CA PRO A 185 -8.30 16.24 -10.05
C PRO A 185 -9.69 16.54 -9.48
N ILE A 186 -9.77 16.67 -8.16
CA ILE A 186 -10.98 17.10 -7.47
C ILE A 186 -11.01 18.63 -7.49
N GLU A 187 -11.96 19.19 -8.23
CA GLU A 187 -12.15 20.64 -8.32
C GLU A 187 -13.17 21.12 -7.30
N GLY A 188 -12.85 22.19 -6.56
CA GLY A 188 -13.76 22.72 -5.55
C GLY A 188 -13.25 23.95 -4.83
N GLU A 189 -14.10 24.51 -3.97
CA GLU A 189 -13.72 25.57 -3.04
C GLU A 189 -13.20 24.97 -1.73
N PHE A 190 -12.01 25.40 -1.33
CA PHE A 190 -11.33 24.95 -0.13
C PHE A 190 -10.88 26.15 0.70
N THR A 191 -10.91 25.98 2.02
CA THR A 191 -10.32 26.92 2.97
C THR A 191 -8.95 26.39 3.38
N VAL A 192 -7.92 27.25 3.36
CA VAL A 192 -6.60 26.93 3.93
C VAL A 192 -6.73 26.91 5.45
N VAL A 193 -6.56 25.74 6.04
CA VAL A 193 -6.71 25.52 7.50
C VAL A 193 -5.37 25.72 8.21
N ASP A 194 -4.29 25.21 7.62
CA ASP A 194 -2.97 25.27 8.24
C ASP A 194 -1.85 25.13 7.20
N LEU A 195 -0.66 25.62 7.54
CA LEU A 195 0.57 25.52 6.76
C LEU A 195 1.72 25.13 7.69
N ARG A 196 2.42 24.03 7.40
CA ARG A 196 3.47 23.50 8.27
C ARG A 196 4.70 23.02 7.50
N ASP A 197 5.81 22.97 8.22
CA ASP A 197 6.95 22.14 7.82
C ASP A 197 6.59 20.68 8.08
N GLY A 198 6.63 19.83 7.05
CA GLY A 198 6.20 18.42 7.13
C GLY A 198 7.23 17.48 7.75
N THR A 199 8.08 18.00 8.64
CA THR A 199 9.05 17.18 9.39
C THR A 199 8.43 16.67 10.68
N PHE A 200 8.62 15.38 10.98
CA PHE A 200 8.13 14.78 12.22
C PHE A 200 8.98 13.57 12.64
N GLN A 201 8.76 13.09 13.86
CA GLN A 201 9.46 11.93 14.43
C GLN A 201 8.49 10.80 14.77
N GLU A 202 8.94 9.55 14.63
CA GLU A 202 8.23 8.35 15.07
C GLU A 202 8.98 7.74 16.26
N SER A 203 8.27 7.59 17.39
CA SER A 203 8.84 7.01 18.61
C SER A 203 8.68 5.49 18.68
N GLU A 204 7.72 4.94 17.94
CA GLU A 204 7.44 3.51 17.93
C GLU A 204 8.41 2.75 17.01
N ALA A 205 8.73 1.51 17.37
CA ALA A 205 9.58 0.65 16.55
C ALA A 205 8.80 0.11 15.32
N ARG A 206 8.67 0.95 14.30
CA ARG A 206 8.02 0.63 13.01
C ARG A 206 9.04 0.69 11.86
N HIS A 207 8.78 -0.08 10.81
CA HIS A 207 9.52 -0.06 9.53
C HIS A 207 11.05 0.00 9.67
N GLY A 208 11.63 -0.88 10.49
CA GLY A 208 13.08 -0.97 10.67
C GLY A 208 13.68 0.11 11.58
N GLY A 209 12.86 0.82 12.36
CA GLY A 209 13.31 1.84 13.32
C GLY A 209 13.55 3.21 12.70
N TYR A 210 13.02 3.47 11.50
CA TYR A 210 13.08 4.79 10.88
C TYR A 210 12.30 5.79 11.74
N SER A 211 12.98 6.84 12.22
CA SER A 211 12.44 7.69 13.28
C SER A 211 12.31 9.16 12.91
N HIS A 212 12.84 9.59 11.76
CA HIS A 212 12.78 10.99 11.29
C HIS A 212 12.23 11.02 9.88
N PHE A 213 11.19 11.79 9.66
CA PHE A 213 10.47 11.86 8.39
C PHE A 213 10.37 13.30 7.92
N ASP A 214 10.27 13.45 6.59
CA ASP A 214 10.07 14.72 5.91
C ASP A 214 9.16 14.50 4.70
N GLN A 215 7.93 15.00 4.77
CA GLN A 215 7.00 15.07 3.63
C GLN A 215 7.03 16.44 2.92
N GLY A 216 7.99 17.29 3.27
CA GLY A 216 8.15 18.62 2.76
C GLY A 216 7.10 19.61 3.27
N ARG A 217 7.03 20.78 2.64
CA ARG A 217 6.03 21.80 2.99
C ARG A 217 4.64 21.19 2.84
N THR A 218 3.81 21.41 3.86
CA THR A 218 2.51 20.77 3.98
C THR A 218 1.42 21.83 4.13
N ALA A 219 0.36 21.70 3.34
CA ALA A 219 -0.84 22.52 3.46
C ALA A 219 -2.03 21.65 3.83
N ILE A 220 -2.82 22.10 4.81
CA ILE A 220 -4.10 21.48 5.16
C ILE A 220 -5.20 22.35 4.57
N VAL A 221 -5.96 21.80 3.64
CA VAL A 221 -7.10 22.49 3.02
C VAL A 221 -8.38 21.70 3.24
N ARG A 222 -9.50 22.40 3.44
CA ARG A 222 -10.78 21.78 3.77
C ARG A 222 -11.91 22.36 2.94
N SER A 223 -12.71 21.50 2.33
CA SER A 223 -13.94 21.88 1.63
C SER A 223 -15.17 21.77 2.55
N GLU A 224 -16.25 22.44 2.17
CA GLU A 224 -17.51 22.43 2.92
C GLU A 224 -18.25 21.10 2.84
N ASN A 225 -18.00 20.30 1.80
CA ASN A 225 -18.58 18.96 1.64
C ASN A 225 -17.87 17.87 2.47
N GLY A 226 -16.94 18.27 3.36
CA GLY A 226 -16.35 17.36 4.35
C GLY A 226 -15.02 16.70 3.95
N LEU A 227 -14.44 17.04 2.80
CA LEU A 227 -13.10 16.61 2.44
C LEU A 227 -12.04 17.51 3.09
N THR A 228 -11.15 16.91 3.87
CA THR A 228 -9.88 17.52 4.28
C THR A 228 -8.75 16.87 3.49
N VAL A 229 -7.89 17.70 2.90
CA VAL A 229 -6.71 17.26 2.19
C VAL A 229 -5.47 17.78 2.91
N MET A 230 -4.55 16.87 3.22
CA MET A 230 -3.19 17.20 3.60
C MET A 230 -2.30 17.08 2.35
N ALA A 231 -2.05 18.21 1.69
CA ALA A 231 -1.21 18.30 0.51
C ALA A 231 0.26 18.43 0.93
N THR A 232 1.16 17.68 0.28
CA THR A 232 2.58 17.57 0.63
C THR A 232 3.47 17.84 -0.58
N THR A 233 4.66 18.41 -0.38
CA THR A 233 5.60 18.66 -1.49
C THR A 233 6.58 17.51 -1.76
N LEU A 234 6.70 16.53 -0.87
CA LEU A 234 7.51 15.33 -1.07
C LEU A 234 6.63 14.08 -0.97
N ARG A 235 6.87 13.11 -1.84
CA ARG A 235 6.22 11.80 -1.78
C ARG A 235 6.73 11.06 -0.55
N MET A 236 5.81 10.62 0.30
CA MET A 236 6.16 9.88 1.49
C MET A 236 5.18 8.72 1.71
N PRO A 237 5.66 7.47 1.82
CA PRO A 237 4.81 6.37 2.21
C PRO A 237 4.28 6.56 3.66
N PRO A 238 3.04 6.15 3.96
CA PRO A 238 2.42 6.32 5.27
C PRO A 238 2.96 5.31 6.30
N LEU A 239 4.23 5.45 6.66
CA LEU A 239 4.94 4.56 7.58
C LEU A 239 4.81 4.95 9.06
N SER A 240 4.19 6.09 9.35
CA SER A 240 3.97 6.57 10.71
C SER A 240 2.65 7.32 10.82
N LEU A 241 1.92 7.10 11.91
CA LEU A 241 0.72 7.88 12.23
C LEU A 241 1.06 9.36 12.52
N GLN A 242 2.30 9.66 12.87
CA GLN A 242 2.76 11.03 13.09
C GLN A 242 2.71 11.88 11.81
N GLN A 243 2.65 11.24 10.64
CA GLN A 243 2.34 11.91 9.37
C GLN A 243 1.11 12.83 9.47
N VAL A 244 0.07 12.40 10.21
CA VAL A 244 -1.15 13.20 10.40
C VAL A 244 -1.17 13.90 11.76
N LEU A 245 -0.75 13.22 12.84
CA LEU A 245 -0.82 13.78 14.19
C LEU A 245 0.10 14.98 14.39
N ALA A 246 1.33 14.93 13.88
CA ALA A 246 2.27 16.05 13.98
C ALA A 246 1.78 17.28 13.20
N MET A 247 0.89 17.07 12.20
CA MET A 247 0.23 18.13 11.46
C MET A 247 -1.04 18.66 12.14
N GLY A 248 -1.34 18.18 13.36
CA GLY A 248 -2.49 18.64 14.15
C GLY A 248 -3.82 18.04 13.72
N LEU A 249 -3.81 17.07 12.81
CA LEU A 249 -4.98 16.33 12.39
C LEU A 249 -5.22 15.16 13.34
N LYS A 250 -6.44 15.07 13.85
CA LYS A 250 -6.88 13.98 14.72
C LYS A 250 -7.68 12.96 13.92
N PRO A 251 -7.19 11.72 13.75
CA PRO A 251 -7.90 10.69 13.00
C PRO A 251 -9.37 10.52 13.41
N GLU A 252 -9.68 10.64 14.70
CA GLU A 252 -11.02 10.51 15.27
C GLU A 252 -12.02 11.57 14.80
N ASP A 253 -11.55 12.70 14.25
CA ASP A 253 -12.42 13.75 13.67
C ASP A 253 -12.99 13.33 12.30
N TYR A 254 -12.55 12.20 11.76
CA TYR A 254 -12.89 11.72 10.43
C TYR A 254 -13.69 10.41 10.48
N ALA A 255 -14.59 10.25 9.50
CA ALA A 255 -15.29 9.00 9.27
C ALA A 255 -14.42 8.00 8.50
N ALA A 256 -13.55 8.49 7.61
CA ALA A 256 -12.57 7.66 6.92
C ALA A 256 -11.27 8.43 6.64
N ILE A 257 -10.20 7.66 6.43
CA ILE A 257 -8.88 8.17 6.03
C ILE A 257 -8.40 7.38 4.82
N VAL A 258 -8.03 8.08 3.75
CA VAL A 258 -7.34 7.49 2.59
C VAL A 258 -5.86 7.34 2.92
N ILE A 259 -5.34 6.13 2.77
CA ILE A 259 -3.97 5.76 3.15
C ILE A 259 -3.29 5.10 1.95
N LYS A 260 -2.23 5.71 1.44
CA LYS A 260 -1.50 5.27 0.24
C LYS A 260 -0.68 4.01 0.50
N GLY A 261 -1.16 2.83 0.12
CA GLY A 261 -0.42 1.57 0.23
C GLY A 261 -1.25 0.36 0.64
N VAL A 262 -0.58 -0.77 0.85
CA VAL A 262 -1.22 -2.10 1.00
C VAL A 262 -0.99 -2.74 2.37
N HIS A 263 0.27 -2.96 2.73
CA HIS A 263 0.65 -3.66 3.98
C HIS A 263 1.43 -2.77 4.94
N ALA A 264 2.46 -2.08 4.44
CA ALA A 264 3.30 -1.22 5.25
C ALA A 264 2.51 -0.22 6.11
N PRO A 265 1.44 0.44 5.61
CA PRO A 265 0.73 1.43 6.42
C PRO A 265 -0.10 0.83 7.56
N VAL A 266 -0.41 -0.47 7.52
CA VAL A 266 -1.22 -1.14 8.55
C VAL A 266 -0.56 -1.01 9.93
N ALA A 267 0.75 -1.25 10.03
CA ALA A 267 1.47 -1.16 11.29
C ALA A 267 1.42 0.25 11.92
N ALA A 268 1.32 1.29 11.09
CA ALA A 268 1.26 2.68 11.53
C ALA A 268 -0.16 3.14 11.86
N TYR A 269 -1.13 2.83 11.01
CA TYR A 269 -2.47 3.40 11.08
C TYR A 269 -3.50 2.51 11.80
N ALA A 270 -3.26 1.20 11.94
CA ALA A 270 -4.20 0.31 12.62
C ALA A 270 -4.62 0.78 14.04
N PRO A 271 -3.73 1.36 14.88
CA PRO A 271 -4.15 1.89 16.19
C PRO A 271 -5.21 3.00 16.11
N ALA A 272 -5.23 3.77 15.02
CA ALA A 272 -6.14 4.90 14.80
C ALA A 272 -7.42 4.53 14.04
N CYS A 273 -7.49 3.36 13.40
CA CYS A 273 -8.65 2.94 12.61
C CYS A 273 -9.50 1.90 13.34
N SER A 274 -10.82 1.91 13.13
CA SER A 274 -11.73 0.84 13.57
C SER A 274 -11.54 -0.42 12.73
N ARG A 275 -11.33 -0.22 11.43
CA ARG A 275 -11.00 -1.25 10.45
C ARG A 275 -10.20 -0.65 9.32
N MET A 276 -9.40 -1.47 8.65
CA MET A 276 -8.74 -1.10 7.40
C MET A 276 -9.26 -1.99 6.27
N ILE A 277 -9.57 -1.37 5.13
CA ILE A 277 -10.06 -2.03 3.91
C ILE A 277 -9.04 -1.76 2.81
N ARG A 278 -8.53 -2.81 2.17
CA ARG A 278 -7.68 -2.73 0.98
C ARG A 278 -8.55 -2.52 -0.24
N VAL A 279 -8.42 -1.37 -0.88
CA VAL A 279 -9.29 -0.92 -1.96
C VAL A 279 -8.57 -1.10 -3.29
N ASN A 280 -9.19 -1.84 -4.20
CA ASN A 280 -8.68 -2.03 -5.56
C ASN A 280 -9.01 -0.81 -6.42
N THR A 281 -8.19 0.22 -6.27
CA THR A 281 -8.17 1.42 -7.10
C THR A 281 -7.31 1.20 -8.34
N GLU A 282 -7.64 1.89 -9.44
CA GLU A 282 -6.76 2.00 -10.60
C GLU A 282 -5.47 2.76 -10.21
N GLY A 283 -4.40 2.52 -10.96
CA GLY A 283 -3.11 3.18 -10.74
C GLY A 283 -1.92 2.31 -11.13
N SER A 284 -0.74 2.91 -11.07
CA SER A 284 0.54 2.28 -11.41
C SER A 284 0.91 1.11 -10.48
N THR A 285 0.23 0.99 -9.34
CA THR A 285 0.44 -0.07 -8.35
C THR A 285 -0.84 -0.85 -8.04
N CYS A 286 -1.83 -0.86 -8.93
CA CYS A 286 -3.10 -1.54 -8.66
C CYS A 286 -2.93 -3.03 -8.34
N ALA A 287 -3.84 -3.59 -7.53
CA ALA A 287 -3.81 -5.00 -7.20
C ALA A 287 -4.34 -5.89 -8.34
N ASP A 288 -5.04 -5.32 -9.33
CA ASP A 288 -5.49 -6.05 -10.50
C ASP A 288 -4.34 -6.26 -11.51
N LEU A 289 -3.71 -7.43 -11.42
CA LEU A 289 -2.60 -7.79 -12.30
C LEU A 289 -2.98 -7.77 -13.80
N TRP A 290 -4.26 -7.93 -14.15
CA TRP A 290 -4.72 -7.91 -15.54
C TRP A 290 -4.91 -6.49 -16.10
N ALA A 291 -4.86 -5.47 -15.25
CA ALA A 291 -4.86 -4.07 -15.70
C ALA A 291 -3.52 -3.67 -16.35
N PHE A 292 -2.44 -4.42 -16.09
CA PHE A 292 -1.13 -4.16 -16.65
C PHE A 292 -0.90 -4.91 -17.96
N ARG A 293 -0.14 -4.26 -18.85
CA ARG A 293 0.44 -4.90 -20.03
C ARG A 293 1.91 -5.24 -19.74
N PHE A 294 2.19 -6.53 -19.62
CA PHE A 294 3.56 -7.06 -19.47
C PHE A 294 4.12 -7.49 -20.82
N GLU A 295 5.38 -7.16 -21.09
CA GLU A 295 6.10 -7.49 -22.33
C GLU A 295 7.35 -8.35 -22.09
N ARG A 296 7.91 -8.34 -20.87
CA ARG A 296 9.22 -8.94 -20.56
C ARG A 296 9.19 -10.04 -19.51
N ARG A 297 8.06 -10.25 -18.83
CA ARG A 297 7.92 -11.39 -17.90
C ARG A 297 8.02 -12.74 -18.62
N ARG A 298 8.40 -13.77 -17.87
CA ARG A 298 8.31 -15.17 -18.31
C ARG A 298 6.88 -15.56 -18.69
N VAL A 299 6.76 -16.41 -19.71
CA VAL A 299 5.50 -17.01 -20.17
C VAL A 299 5.71 -18.53 -20.37
N PRO A 300 4.91 -19.42 -19.74
CA PRO A 300 3.73 -19.11 -18.93
C PRO A 300 4.08 -18.61 -17.52
N MET A 301 3.19 -17.82 -16.92
CA MET A 301 3.24 -17.42 -15.52
C MET A 301 1.83 -17.37 -14.91
N PHE A 302 1.60 -18.12 -13.83
CA PHE A 302 0.37 -18.04 -13.06
C PHE A 302 0.27 -16.66 -12.36
N PRO A 303 -0.90 -16.01 -12.26
CA PRO A 303 -2.22 -16.46 -12.70
C PRO A 303 -2.59 -16.09 -14.16
N PHE A 304 -1.68 -15.51 -14.94
CA PHE A 304 -1.97 -15.03 -16.30
C PHE A 304 -2.25 -16.19 -17.27
N GLU A 305 -1.38 -17.20 -17.25
CA GLU A 305 -1.53 -18.42 -18.04
C GLU A 305 -1.57 -19.65 -17.15
N ALA A 306 -2.29 -20.69 -17.60
CA ALA A 306 -2.15 -22.02 -17.03
C ALA A 306 -0.72 -22.51 -17.29
N THR A 307 0.02 -22.78 -16.23
CA THR A 307 1.31 -23.45 -16.28
C THR A 307 1.07 -24.96 -16.36
N MET A 308 1.61 -25.61 -17.40
CA MET A 308 1.57 -27.07 -17.58
C MET A 308 2.40 -27.80 -16.53
#